data_AF-A0A6B1ABJ2-F1
#
_entry.id   AF-A0A6B1ABJ2-F1
#
_cell.length_a   1.000
_cell.length_b   1.000
_cell.length_c   1.000
_cell.angle_alpha   90.00
_cell.angle_beta   90.00
_cell.angle_gamma   90.00
#
_symmetry.space_group_name_H-M   'P 1'
#
loop_
_entity.id
_entity.type
_entity.pdbx_description
1 polymer ?
#
loop_
_entity_poly.entity_id
_entity_poly.type
_entity_poly.pdbx_seq_one_letter_code
_entity_poly.pdbx_strand_id
1 'polypeptide(L)'
;MATRTAQNTPRPRYRDGDFVPTREVPFSAELDEMIAEIRAGNAPNIGRFCGYCCAPLGDSEYCGVCDETTDRTPSVDKIDRDLAQIYQAKRKREGLYVHLAAWTGILLATGLSILMILLLPGWTKAFAIIFLVLGGYFAGVFFGNVLIQGIAYRAGLNMFAKRWAQWRASGGAARSGS
;
A
#
# COMPACT_ATOMS: atom_id res chain seq x y z
N MET A 1 18.00 -12.95 16.23
CA MET A 1 17.25 -13.75 15.24
C MET A 1 15.85 -13.17 15.14
N ALA A 2 15.62 -12.27 14.17
CA ALA A 2 14.29 -11.74 13.93
C ALA A 2 13.50 -12.80 13.16
N THR A 3 12.42 -13.29 13.74
CA THR A 3 11.45 -14.14 13.06
C THR A 3 10.85 -13.30 11.93
N ARG A 4 11.33 -13.50 10.69
CA ARG A 4 10.74 -12.89 9.48
C ARG A 4 9.30 -13.36 9.43
N THR A 5 8.38 -12.50 9.85
CA THR A 5 6.97 -12.67 9.56
C THR A 5 6.88 -12.72 8.05
N ALA A 6 6.60 -13.90 7.49
CA ALA A 6 6.32 -14.05 6.07
C ALA A 6 5.12 -13.16 5.77
N GLN A 7 5.37 -11.92 5.35
CA GLN A 7 4.35 -11.08 4.77
C GLN A 7 3.83 -11.88 3.58
N ASN A 8 2.51 -12.03 3.53
CA ASN A 8 1.81 -12.86 2.57
C ASN A 8 1.87 -12.17 1.20
N THR A 9 3.09 -12.10 0.64
CA THR A 9 3.37 -11.42 -0.60
C THR A 9 2.84 -12.33 -1.71
N PRO A 10 1.98 -11.82 -2.59
CA PRO A 10 1.39 -12.62 -3.65
C PRO A 10 2.47 -13.20 -4.54
N ARG A 11 2.50 -14.53 -4.60
CA ARG A 11 3.35 -15.24 -5.55
C ARG A 11 2.97 -14.82 -6.98
N PRO A 12 3.96 -14.58 -7.85
CA PRO A 12 3.69 -14.35 -9.25
C PRO A 12 2.95 -15.56 -9.83
N ARG A 13 1.91 -15.28 -10.60
CA ARG A 13 1.17 -16.32 -11.34
C ARG A 13 1.60 -16.26 -12.79
N TYR A 14 1.84 -17.41 -13.38
CA TYR A 14 2.16 -17.55 -14.80
C TYR A 14 1.11 -18.45 -15.46
N ARG A 15 0.68 -18.07 -16.66
CA ARG A 15 -0.17 -18.89 -17.53
C ARG A 15 0.52 -18.99 -18.88
N ASP A 16 0.82 -20.19 -19.33
CA ASP A 16 1.50 -20.46 -20.60
C ASP A 16 2.85 -19.72 -20.78
N GLY A 17 3.56 -19.48 -19.66
CA GLY A 17 4.83 -18.74 -19.63
C GLY A 17 4.68 -17.23 -19.42
N ASP A 18 3.47 -16.69 -19.63
CA ASP A 18 3.19 -15.26 -19.47
C ASP A 18 2.81 -14.90 -18.03
N PHE A 19 3.27 -13.74 -17.58
CA PHE A 19 2.93 -13.20 -16.26
C PHE A 19 1.46 -12.78 -16.20
N VAL A 20 0.73 -13.31 -15.21
CA VAL A 20 -0.64 -12.94 -14.89
C VAL A 20 -0.63 -11.87 -13.80
N PRO A 21 -1.15 -10.65 -14.06
CA PRO A 21 -1.18 -9.58 -13.08
C PRO A 21 -1.92 -9.98 -11.81
N THR A 22 -1.25 -9.89 -10.67
CA THR A 22 -1.88 -10.11 -9.36
C THR A 22 -2.61 -8.85 -8.92
N ARG A 23 -3.77 -9.02 -8.26
CA ARG A 23 -4.46 -7.90 -7.61
C ARG A 23 -3.82 -7.51 -6.29
N GLU A 24 -2.96 -8.35 -5.73
CA GLU A 24 -2.23 -8.06 -4.50
C GLU A 24 -0.85 -7.48 -4.87
N VAL A 25 -0.35 -6.56 -4.05
CA VAL A 25 0.93 -5.87 -4.30
C VAL A 25 2.08 -6.70 -3.74
N PRO A 26 3.16 -6.95 -4.51
CA PRO A 26 4.25 -7.80 -4.07
C PRO A 26 5.32 -7.07 -3.22
N PHE A 27 5.04 -5.90 -2.63
CA PHE A 27 6.06 -5.13 -1.91
C PHE A 27 6.06 -5.45 -0.42
N SER A 28 7.24 -5.73 0.13
CA SER A 28 7.45 -5.86 1.57
C SER A 28 7.59 -4.50 2.24
N ALA A 29 7.26 -4.42 3.53
CA ALA A 29 7.49 -3.21 4.33
C ALA A 29 8.98 -2.81 4.38
N GLU A 30 9.89 -3.77 4.24
CA GLU A 30 11.34 -3.51 4.19
C GLU A 30 11.73 -2.75 2.92
N LEU A 31 11.12 -3.11 1.77
CA LEU A 31 11.33 -2.38 0.51
C LEU A 31 10.84 -0.94 0.61
N ASP A 32 9.76 -0.71 1.36
CA ASP A 32 9.18 0.61 1.60
C ASP A 32 10.14 1.56 2.33
N GLU A 33 10.87 1.03 3.31
CA GLU A 33 11.85 1.77 4.10
C GLU A 33 13.11 2.05 3.27
N MET A 34 13.61 1.03 2.56
CA MET A 34 14.78 1.16 1.71
C MET A 34 14.59 2.16 0.57
N ILE A 35 13.42 2.16 -0.12
CA ILE A 35 13.12 3.15 -1.17
C ILE A 35 13.09 4.57 -0.57
N ALA A 36 12.60 4.73 0.66
CA ALA A 36 12.59 6.01 1.34
C ALA A 36 14.00 6.51 1.67
N GLU A 37 14.87 5.63 2.17
CA GLU A 37 16.28 5.95 2.47
C GLU A 37 17.08 6.28 1.21
N ILE A 38 16.92 5.50 0.14
CA ILE A 38 17.55 5.76 -1.16
C ILE A 38 17.17 7.15 -1.67
N ARG A 39 15.89 7.52 -1.56
CA ARG A 39 15.41 8.82 -2.02
C ARG A 39 15.87 9.97 -1.13
N ALA A 40 15.97 9.74 0.17
CA ALA A 40 16.52 10.72 1.11
C ALA A 40 18.03 10.97 0.89
N GLY A 41 18.69 10.15 0.06
CA GLY A 41 20.14 10.19 -0.13
C GLY A 41 20.91 9.51 1.00
N ASN A 42 20.21 8.78 1.88
CA ASN A 42 20.80 8.09 3.04
C ASN A 42 21.34 6.70 2.69
N ALA A 43 20.93 6.13 1.53
CA ALA A 43 21.37 4.82 1.06
C ALA A 43 21.67 4.84 -0.44
N PRO A 44 22.67 4.07 -0.91
CA PRO A 44 22.94 3.91 -2.34
C PRO A 44 21.86 3.09 -3.04
N ASN A 45 21.46 3.48 -4.25
CA ASN A 45 20.53 2.72 -5.11
C ASN A 45 21.27 1.63 -5.92
N ILE A 46 22.06 0.81 -5.24
CA ILE A 46 22.89 -0.22 -5.88
C ILE A 46 22.81 -1.49 -5.02
N GLY A 47 22.50 -2.63 -5.65
CA GLY A 47 22.46 -3.93 -4.99
C GLY A 47 21.66 -4.96 -5.79
N ARG A 48 21.69 -6.24 -5.39
CA ARG A 48 20.92 -7.28 -6.06
C ARG A 48 19.48 -7.32 -5.53
N PHE A 49 18.54 -7.03 -6.41
CA PHE A 49 17.10 -7.05 -6.13
C PHE A 49 16.40 -8.13 -6.96
N CYS A 50 15.31 -8.69 -6.41
CA CYS A 50 14.46 -9.60 -7.16
C CYS A 50 13.81 -8.87 -8.34
N GLY A 51 13.91 -9.39 -9.57
CA GLY A 51 13.27 -8.74 -10.72
C GLY A 51 11.73 -8.85 -10.73
N TYR A 52 11.13 -9.55 -9.76
CA TYR A 52 9.69 -9.56 -9.51
C TYR A 52 9.32 -8.60 -8.38
N CYS A 53 9.55 -8.94 -7.13
CA CYS A 53 9.07 -8.11 -6.01
C CYS A 53 9.99 -6.94 -5.64
N CYS A 54 11.17 -6.84 -6.27
CA CYS A 54 12.22 -5.85 -5.99
C CYS A 54 12.76 -5.88 -4.56
N ALA A 55 12.45 -6.93 -3.79
CA ALA A 55 13.05 -7.15 -2.48
C ALA A 55 14.56 -7.43 -2.63
N PRO A 56 15.38 -7.02 -1.65
CA PRO A 56 16.82 -7.32 -1.65
C PRO A 56 17.05 -8.84 -1.58
N LEU A 57 17.88 -9.36 -2.49
CA LEU A 57 18.22 -10.78 -2.58
C LEU A 57 19.49 -11.15 -1.79
N GLY A 58 20.40 -10.19 -1.61
CA GLY A 58 21.76 -10.50 -1.14
C GLY A 58 22.46 -11.47 -2.11
N ASP A 59 23.02 -12.55 -1.57
CA ASP A 59 23.69 -13.60 -2.37
C ASP A 59 22.76 -14.73 -2.80
N SER A 60 21.48 -14.70 -2.40
CA SER A 60 20.52 -15.76 -2.69
C SER A 60 20.04 -15.72 -4.15
N GLU A 61 19.95 -16.89 -4.79
CA GLU A 61 19.28 -17.09 -6.08
C GLU A 61 17.75 -17.20 -5.94
N TYR A 62 17.27 -17.23 -4.70
CA TYR A 62 15.86 -17.37 -4.34
C TYR A 62 15.39 -16.17 -3.53
N CYS A 63 14.25 -15.60 -3.91
CA CYS A 63 13.63 -14.53 -3.15
C CYS A 63 12.84 -15.05 -1.95
N GLY A 64 13.30 -14.79 -0.73
CA GLY A 64 12.59 -15.16 0.50
C GLY A 64 11.30 -14.37 0.80
N VAL A 65 10.87 -13.49 -0.11
CA VAL A 65 9.63 -12.69 0.02
C VAL A 65 8.55 -13.21 -0.92
N CYS A 66 8.86 -13.40 -2.21
CA CYS A 66 7.88 -13.81 -3.23
C CYS A 66 8.10 -15.23 -3.78
N ASP A 67 9.11 -15.94 -3.27
CA ASP A 67 9.49 -17.30 -3.65
C ASP A 67 9.90 -17.46 -5.13
N GLU A 68 10.32 -16.37 -5.79
CA GLU A 68 10.75 -16.39 -7.19
C GLU A 68 12.26 -16.63 -7.31
N THR A 69 12.68 -17.32 -8.38
CA THR A 69 14.10 -17.61 -8.64
C THR A 69 14.70 -16.63 -9.64
N THR A 70 16.01 -16.38 -9.52
CA THR A 70 16.76 -15.54 -10.45
C THR A 70 16.82 -16.11 -11.86
N ASP A 71 16.66 -17.44 -12.02
CA ASP A 71 16.60 -18.10 -13.32
C ASP A 71 15.34 -17.74 -14.11
N ARG A 72 14.21 -17.59 -13.42
CA ARG A 72 12.92 -17.28 -14.04
C ARG A 72 12.72 -15.78 -14.21
N THR A 73 13.19 -15.00 -13.24
CA THR A 73 13.16 -13.55 -13.29
C THR A 73 14.54 -13.01 -12.88
N PRO A 74 15.35 -12.51 -13.84
CA PRO A 74 16.70 -12.02 -13.57
C PRO A 74 16.73 -10.99 -12.45
N SER A 75 17.80 -11.02 -11.65
CA SER A 75 18.02 -9.98 -10.64
C SER A 75 18.25 -8.62 -11.30
N VAL A 76 17.93 -7.59 -10.54
CA VAL A 76 18.04 -6.19 -10.94
C VAL A 76 19.04 -5.50 -10.03
N ASP A 77 19.93 -4.68 -10.60
CA ASP A 77 21.02 -4.05 -9.82
C ASP A 77 20.68 -2.66 -9.25
N LYS A 78 19.61 -2.04 -9.76
CA LYS A 78 19.13 -0.71 -9.34
C LYS A 78 17.62 -0.60 -9.45
N ILE A 79 16.99 0.14 -8.54
CA ILE A 79 15.57 0.43 -8.63
C ILE A 79 15.38 1.57 -9.64
N ASP A 80 14.62 1.30 -10.71
CA ASP A 80 14.30 2.29 -11.74
C ASP A 80 13.41 3.42 -11.19
N ARG A 81 13.56 4.64 -11.74
CA ARG A 81 12.74 5.80 -11.40
C ARG A 81 11.26 5.55 -11.68
N ASP A 82 10.93 4.84 -12.75
CA ASP A 82 9.54 4.50 -13.09
C ASP A 82 8.90 3.64 -11.99
N LEU A 83 9.66 2.66 -11.50
CA LEU A 83 9.24 1.81 -10.38
C LEU A 83 9.06 2.63 -9.10
N ALA A 84 10.02 3.51 -8.77
CA ALA A 84 9.93 4.40 -7.62
C ALA A 84 8.70 5.35 -7.70
N GLN A 85 8.30 5.78 -8.89
CA GLN A 85 7.08 6.59 -9.09
C GLN A 85 5.80 5.79 -8.88
N ILE A 86 5.72 4.58 -9.44
CA ILE A 86 4.58 3.67 -9.24
C ILE A 86 4.41 3.39 -7.73
N TYR A 87 5.53 3.18 -7.05
CA TYR A 87 5.59 2.95 -5.62
C TYR A 87 5.11 4.16 -4.79
N GLN A 88 5.57 5.37 -5.10
CA GLN A 88 5.10 6.59 -4.44
C GLN A 88 3.60 6.85 -4.65
N ALA A 89 3.10 6.56 -5.85
CA ALA A 89 1.68 6.72 -6.16
C ALA A 89 0.81 5.81 -5.29
N LYS A 90 1.29 4.62 -4.92
CA LYS A 90 0.64 3.73 -3.94
C LYS A 90 0.62 4.38 -2.56
N ARG A 91 1.79 4.78 -2.04
CA ARG A 91 1.93 5.30 -0.66
C ARG A 91 1.17 6.61 -0.41
N LYS A 92 1.19 7.54 -1.38
CA LYS A 92 0.41 8.78 -1.30
C LYS A 92 -1.09 8.51 -1.22
N ARG A 93 -1.57 7.47 -1.91
CA ARG A 93 -2.98 7.09 -1.87
C ARG A 93 -3.35 6.45 -0.54
N GLU A 94 -2.52 5.56 -0.01
CA GLU A 94 -2.73 4.96 1.31
C GLU A 94 -2.86 6.04 2.40
N GLY A 95 -1.95 7.02 2.43
CA GLY A 95 -2.04 8.15 3.37
C GLY A 95 -3.30 9.00 3.16
N LEU A 96 -3.65 9.31 1.90
CA LEU A 96 -4.85 10.08 1.59
C LEU A 96 -6.14 9.35 2.04
N TYR A 97 -6.20 8.02 1.93
CA TYR A 97 -7.35 7.25 2.38
C TYR A 97 -7.48 7.21 3.90
N VAL A 98 -6.36 7.07 4.63
CA VAL A 98 -6.37 7.14 6.10
C VAL A 98 -6.89 8.50 6.56
N HIS A 99 -6.39 9.58 5.94
CA HIS A 99 -6.86 10.92 6.26
C HIS A 99 -8.33 11.15 5.87
N LEU A 100 -8.76 10.73 4.68
CA LEU A 100 -10.16 10.88 4.26
C LEU A 100 -11.13 10.09 5.12
N ALA A 101 -10.78 8.87 5.54
CA ALA A 101 -11.61 8.07 6.43
C ALA A 101 -11.75 8.75 7.80
N ALA A 102 -10.64 9.24 8.36
CA ALA A 102 -10.66 9.98 9.63
C ALA A 102 -11.52 11.26 9.53
N TRP A 103 -11.33 12.07 8.48
CA TRP A 103 -12.10 13.28 8.26
C TRP A 103 -13.59 13.01 8.03
N THR A 104 -13.94 11.92 7.33
CA THR A 104 -15.34 11.54 7.07
C THR A 104 -16.06 11.22 8.38
N GLY A 105 -15.44 10.44 9.27
CA GLY A 105 -16.02 10.13 10.58
C GLY A 105 -16.23 11.38 11.43
N ILE A 106 -15.24 12.28 11.47
CA ILE A 106 -15.32 13.55 12.22
C ILE A 106 -16.41 14.45 11.66
N LEU A 107 -16.47 14.65 10.34
CA LEU A 107 -17.47 15.51 9.70
C LEU A 107 -18.89 14.98 9.91
N LEU A 108 -19.08 13.66 9.79
CA LEU A 108 -20.38 13.02 9.98
C LEU A 108 -20.84 13.14 11.44
N ALA A 109 -19.98 12.84 12.41
CA ALA A 109 -20.30 12.98 13.83
C ALA A 109 -20.58 14.44 14.23
N THR A 110 -19.80 15.38 13.69
CA THR A 110 -20.01 16.82 13.89
C THR A 110 -21.36 17.26 13.35
N GLY A 111 -21.71 16.86 12.11
CA GLY A 111 -23.00 17.17 11.50
C GLY A 111 -24.19 16.61 12.29
N LEU A 112 -24.12 15.35 12.72
CA LEU A 112 -25.15 14.72 13.57
C LEU A 112 -25.27 15.40 14.93
N SER A 113 -24.16 15.77 15.57
CA SER A 113 -24.18 16.49 16.83
C SER A 113 -24.84 17.86 16.69
N ILE A 114 -24.51 18.61 15.63
CA ILE A 114 -25.16 19.90 15.35
C ILE A 114 -26.66 19.69 15.15
N LEU A 115 -27.05 18.69 14.36
CA LEU A 115 -28.46 18.36 14.12
C LEU A 115 -29.19 18.03 15.43
N MET A 116 -28.59 17.25 16.33
CA MET A 116 -29.14 16.98 17.65
C MET A 116 -29.29 18.26 18.49
N ILE A 117 -28.30 19.16 18.51
CA ILE A 117 -28.39 20.42 19.27
C ILE A 117 -29.55 21.29 18.78
N LEU A 118 -29.84 21.27 17.47
CA LEU A 118 -30.95 22.01 16.88
C LEU A 118 -32.32 21.39 17.19
N LEU A 119 -32.40 20.05 17.26
CA LEU A 119 -33.66 19.32 17.47
C LEU A 119 -34.01 19.12 18.96
N LEU A 120 -33.01 18.96 19.84
CA LEU A 120 -33.24 18.59 21.24
C LEU A 120 -33.45 19.83 22.14
N PRO A 121 -34.50 19.83 23.00
CA PRO A 121 -34.77 20.93 23.92
C PRO A 121 -34.03 20.81 25.26
N GLY A 122 -33.68 21.98 25.84
CA GLY A 122 -33.19 22.09 27.21
C GLY A 122 -31.89 21.33 27.50
N TRP A 123 -31.85 20.64 28.65
CA TRP A 123 -30.66 19.93 29.14
C TRP A 123 -30.27 18.71 28.30
N THR A 124 -31.21 18.17 27.51
CA THR A 124 -30.97 16.98 26.68
C THR A 124 -29.95 17.23 25.57
N LYS A 125 -29.61 18.49 25.28
CA LYS A 125 -28.48 18.88 24.41
C LYS A 125 -27.14 18.33 24.90
N ALA A 126 -26.99 18.02 26.19
CA ALA A 126 -25.80 17.36 26.73
C ALA A 126 -25.55 15.99 26.06
N PHE A 127 -26.60 15.28 25.65
CA PHE A 127 -26.46 14.02 24.91
C PHE A 127 -25.83 14.21 23.54
N ALA A 128 -25.96 15.39 22.91
CA ALA A 128 -25.31 15.68 21.64
C ALA A 128 -23.78 15.70 21.80
N ILE A 129 -23.26 16.23 22.91
CA ILE A 129 -21.82 16.24 23.22
C ILE A 129 -21.31 14.81 23.45
N ILE A 130 -22.06 14.02 24.22
CA ILE A 130 -21.72 12.61 24.46
C ILE A 130 -21.72 11.83 23.14
N PHE A 131 -22.73 12.06 22.29
CA PHE A 131 -22.83 11.45 20.97
C PHE A 131 -21.70 11.90 20.03
N LEU A 132 -21.30 13.17 20.06
CA LEU A 132 -20.16 13.67 19.28
C LEU A 132 -18.89 12.87 19.59
N VAL A 133 -18.60 12.67 20.89
CA VAL A 133 -17.38 11.98 21.32
C VAL A 133 -17.46 10.47 21.02
N LEU A 134 -18.52 9.80 21.45
CA LEU A 134 -18.65 8.35 21.30
C LEU A 134 -18.98 7.95 19.87
N GLY A 135 -19.92 8.65 19.24
CA GLY A 135 -20.32 8.44 17.85
C GLY A 135 -19.21 8.83 16.89
N GLY A 136 -18.44 9.87 17.16
CA GLY A 136 -17.25 10.22 16.38
C GLY A 136 -16.16 9.15 16.43
N TYR A 137 -15.87 8.63 17.62
CA TYR A 137 -14.94 7.52 17.78
C TYR A 137 -15.42 6.26 17.02
N PHE A 138 -16.68 5.86 17.22
CA PHE A 138 -17.24 4.67 16.59
C PHE A 138 -17.33 4.81 15.07
N ALA A 139 -17.78 5.96 14.57
CA ALA A 139 -17.81 6.26 13.15
C ALA A 139 -16.39 6.25 12.56
N GLY A 140 -15.40 6.84 13.23
CA GLY A 140 -14.00 6.81 12.79
C GLY A 140 -13.47 5.37 12.64
N VAL A 141 -13.72 4.50 13.62
CA VAL A 141 -13.31 3.09 13.56
C VAL A 141 -14.07 2.33 12.47
N PHE A 142 -15.38 2.52 12.37
CA PHE A 142 -16.24 1.83 11.41
C PHE A 142 -15.93 2.25 9.97
N PHE A 143 -15.90 3.55 9.69
CA PHE A 143 -15.55 4.09 8.37
C PHE A 143 -14.09 3.82 8.04
N GLY A 144 -13.18 3.85 9.03
CA GLY A 144 -11.81 3.36 8.87
C GLY A 144 -11.80 1.95 8.28
N ASN A 145 -12.43 0.98 8.93
CA ASN A 145 -12.43 -0.39 8.43
C ASN A 145 -13.18 -0.55 7.10
N VAL A 146 -14.37 0.06 6.95
CA VAL A 146 -15.23 -0.15 5.77
C VAL A 146 -14.71 0.57 4.53
N LEU A 147 -14.30 1.85 4.62
CA LEU A 147 -13.77 2.59 3.47
C LEU A 147 -12.39 2.06 3.04
N ILE A 148 -11.52 1.72 4.02
CA ILE A 148 -10.16 1.25 3.73
C ILE A 148 -10.22 -0.13 3.05
N GLN A 149 -11.04 -1.06 3.53
CA GLN A 149 -11.04 -2.44 3.02
C GLN A 149 -11.80 -2.64 1.71
N GLY A 150 -12.94 -1.96 1.51
CA GLY A 150 -13.85 -2.28 0.41
C GLY A 150 -13.54 -1.54 -0.89
N ILE A 151 -13.57 -0.22 -0.84
CA ILE A 151 -13.63 0.65 -2.03
C ILE A 151 -12.23 1.11 -2.42
N ALA A 152 -11.45 1.58 -1.45
CA ALA A 152 -10.11 2.10 -1.69
C ALA A 152 -9.13 0.99 -2.10
N TYR A 153 -9.15 -0.13 -1.38
CA TYR A 153 -8.27 -1.28 -1.66
C TYR A 153 -8.45 -1.78 -3.09
N ARG A 154 -9.69 -2.10 -3.51
CA ARG A 154 -9.94 -2.68 -4.84
C ARG A 154 -9.61 -1.73 -5.99
N ALA A 155 -9.98 -0.45 -5.88
CA ALA A 155 -9.72 0.53 -6.93
C ALA A 155 -8.22 0.88 -7.05
N GLY A 156 -7.54 1.04 -5.90
CA GLY A 156 -6.11 1.31 -5.84
C GLY A 156 -5.28 0.16 -6.41
N LEU A 157 -5.63 -1.08 -6.03
CA LEU A 157 -4.96 -2.29 -6.49
C LEU A 157 -5.12 -2.53 -7.99
N ASN A 158 -6.30 -2.29 -8.56
CA ASN A 158 -6.51 -2.47 -10.00
C ASN A 158 -5.67 -1.49 -10.84
N MET A 159 -5.56 -0.24 -10.40
CA MET A 159 -4.70 0.75 -11.07
C MET A 159 -3.22 0.40 -10.92
N PHE A 160 -2.82 -0.03 -9.72
CA PHE A 160 -1.45 -0.47 -9.46
C PHE A 160 -1.09 -1.69 -10.32
N ALA A 161 -1.91 -2.74 -10.31
CA ALA A 161 -1.70 -3.96 -11.06
C ALA A 161 -1.55 -3.71 -12.57
N LYS A 162 -2.33 -2.76 -13.12
CA LYS A 162 -2.18 -2.34 -14.53
C LYS A 162 -0.84 -1.68 -14.80
N ARG A 163 -0.42 -0.72 -13.97
CA ARG A 163 0.87 -0.02 -14.13
C ARG A 163 2.06 -0.97 -13.91
N TRP A 164 1.93 -1.87 -12.95
CA TRP A 164 2.90 -2.91 -12.67
C TRP A 164 3.07 -3.86 -13.87
N ALA A 165 1.95 -4.34 -14.43
CA ALA A 165 1.96 -5.17 -15.63
C ALA A 165 2.57 -4.44 -16.83
N GLN A 166 2.26 -3.16 -17.02
CA GLN A 166 2.85 -2.33 -18.08
C GLN A 166 4.36 -2.14 -17.90
N TRP A 167 4.83 -1.90 -16.68
CA TRP A 167 6.26 -1.78 -16.38
C TRP A 167 7.01 -3.09 -16.67
N ARG A 168 6.41 -4.24 -16.30
CA ARG A 168 6.94 -5.57 -16.64
C ARG A 168 6.97 -5.82 -18.15
N ALA A 169 5.87 -5.53 -18.85
CA ALA A 169 5.75 -5.73 -20.29
C ALA A 169 6.72 -4.86 -21.10
N SER A 170 7.04 -3.66 -20.60
CA SER A 170 8.03 -2.75 -21.22
C SER A 170 9.49 -3.12 -20.89
N GLY A 171 9.75 -4.29 -20.29
CA GLY A 171 11.10 -4.72 -19.94
C GLY A 171 11.75 -3.87 -18.85
N GLY A 172 10.96 -3.31 -17.94
CA GLY A 172 11.46 -2.47 -16.84
C GLY A 172 12.60 -3.10 -16.04
N ALA A 173 12.52 -4.42 -15.78
CA ALA A 173 13.58 -5.17 -15.10
C ALA A 173 14.88 -5.29 -15.94
N ALA A 174 14.77 -5.36 -17.26
CA ALA A 174 15.95 -5.42 -18.14
C ALA A 174 16.64 -4.04 -18.25
N ARG A 175 15.88 -2.95 -18.27
CA ARG A 175 16.42 -1.56 -18.30
C ARG A 175 17.16 -1.17 -17.03
N SER A 176 16.83 -1.82 -15.92
CA SER A 176 17.53 -1.62 -14.66
C SER A 176 18.83 -2.43 -14.52
N GLY A 177 19.14 -3.33 -15.45
CA GLY A 177 20.42 -4.07 -15.47
C GLY A 177 21.50 -3.49 -16.39
N SER A 178 21.16 -2.50 -17.23
CA SER A 178 22.11 -1.76 -18.10
C SER A 178 22.53 -0.44 -17.49
#